data_AF-A0A8S3XIC3-F1
#
_entry.id   AF-A0A8S3XIC3-F1
#
_cell.length_a   1.000
_cell.length_b   1.000
_cell.length_c   1.000
_cell.angle_alpha   90.00
_cell.angle_beta   90.00
_cell.angle_gamma   90.00
#
_symmetry.space_group_name_H-M   'P 1'
#
loop_
_entity.id
_entity.type
_entity.pdbx_description
1 polymer ?
#
loop_
_entity_poly.entity_id
_entity_poly.type
_entity_poly.pdbx_seq_one_letter_code
_entity_poly.pdbx_strand_id
1 'polypeptide(L)' 'MYAHIPKEKRKKWDSKGEKGVMVGYGETVKGYRIYFSHRNDVELKRDVVFLEKEQNYSEIEVKFNYTEENNDKSNELHN' A
#
# COMPACT_ATOMS: atom_id res chain seq x y z
N MET A 1 -5.34 -8.15 1.49
CA MET A 1 -3.89 -8.07 1.23
C MET A 1 -3.14 -8.35 2.53
N TYR A 2 -2.00 -9.02 2.46
CA TYR A 2 -1.09 -9.25 3.58
C TYR A 2 0.30 -8.72 3.26
N ALA A 3 0.83 -7.82 4.10
CA ALA A 3 2.20 -7.33 4.01
C ALA A 3 3.15 -8.28 4.73
N HIS A 4 4.29 -8.60 4.14
CA HIS A 4 5.26 -9.49 4.76
C HIS A 4 5.92 -8.84 6.00
N ILE A 5 6.07 -9.62 7.07
CA ILE A 5 6.82 -9.24 8.28
C ILE A 5 8.18 -9.94 8.26
N PRO A 6 9.32 -9.20 8.23
CA PRO A 6 10.66 -9.78 8.25
C PRO A 6 10.89 -10.73 9.43
N LYS A 7 11.74 -11.74 9.25
CA LYS A 7 11.99 -12.78 10.25
C LYS A 7 12.56 -12.21 11.55
N GLU A 8 13.34 -11.15 11.46
CA GLU A 8 13.96 -10.46 12.59
C GLU A 8 12.92 -9.78 13.49
N LYS A 9 11.76 -9.42 12.94
CA LYS A 9 10.68 -8.73 13.65
C LYS A 9 9.62 -9.68 14.22
N ARG A 10 9.77 -11.00 14.05
CA ARG A 10 8.79 -12.02 14.47
C ARG A 10 9.44 -13.10 15.34
N LYS A 11 8.72 -13.58 16.36
CA LYS A 11 9.11 -14.71 17.22
C LYS A 11 8.59 -16.03 16.66
N LYS A 12 8.96 -17.14 17.31
CA LYS A 12 8.44 -18.46 16.96
C LYS A 12 6.92 -18.45 17.16
N TRP A 13 6.18 -18.88 16.14
CA TRP A 13 4.71 -18.89 16.06
C TRP A 13 4.00 -17.55 15.76
N ASP A 14 4.75 -16.45 15.60
CA ASP A 14 4.16 -15.19 15.13
C ASP A 14 3.77 -15.28 13.64
N SER A 15 2.76 -14.51 13.24
CA SER A 15 2.31 -14.46 11.85
C SER A 15 3.42 -13.98 10.91
N LYS A 16 3.44 -14.52 9.68
CA LYS A 16 4.40 -14.12 8.64
C LYS A 16 4.00 -12.84 7.91
N GLY A 17 2.80 -12.35 8.16
CA GLY A 17 2.28 -11.19 7.49
C GLY A 17 1.16 -10.51 8.27
N GLU A 18 0.97 -9.26 7.92
CA GLU A 18 0.06 -8.32 8.55
C GLU A 18 -1.04 -7.95 7.56
N LYS A 19 -2.30 -8.05 7.99
CA LYS A 19 -3.43 -7.73 7.13
C LYS A 19 -3.52 -6.21 6.96
N GLY A 20 -3.65 -5.76 5.70
CA GLY A 20 -3.82 -4.35 5.37
C GLY A 20 -4.69 -4.14 4.13
N VAL A 21 -4.97 -2.88 3.84
CA VAL A 21 -5.72 -2.42 2.66
C VAL A 21 -4.77 -1.65 1.75
N MET A 22 -4.72 -2.01 0.46
CA MET A 22 -3.95 -1.25 -0.53
C MET A 22 -4.66 0.08 -0.78
N VAL A 23 -3.93 1.18 -0.60
CA VAL A 23 -4.45 2.54 -0.85
C VAL A 23 -3.77 3.22 -2.05
N GLY A 24 -2.68 2.66 -2.56
CA GLY A 24 -2.02 3.17 -3.76
C GLY A 24 -0.60 2.65 -3.95
N TYR A 25 0.15 3.36 -4.78
CA TYR A 25 1.55 3.09 -5.10
C TYR A 25 2.47 4.12 -4.43
N GLY A 26 3.74 3.76 -4.25
CA GLY A 26 4.77 4.73 -3.89
C GLY A 26 5.01 5.72 -5.01
N GLU A 27 5.13 7.00 -4.68
CA GLU A 27 5.31 8.08 -5.65
C GLU A 27 6.70 8.03 -6.32
N THR A 28 7.75 7.84 -5.52
CA THR A 28 9.15 7.87 -5.99
C THR A 28 9.86 6.52 -5.87
N VAL A 29 9.28 5.57 -5.14
CA VAL A 29 9.90 4.27 -4.85
C VAL A 29 8.97 3.13 -5.20
N LYS A 30 9.54 2.06 -5.76
CA LYS A 30 8.79 0.82 -6.04
C LYS A 30 8.26 0.24 -4.74
N GLY A 31 6.95 0.19 -4.60
CA GLY A 31 6.22 -0.36 -3.46
C GLY A 31 4.75 0.05 -3.46
N TYR A 32 3.99 -0.60 -2.58
CA TYR A 32 2.56 -0.34 -2.36
C TYR A 32 2.38 0.44 -1.07
N ARG A 33 1.47 1.42 -1.08
CA ARG A 33 0.99 2.08 0.12
C ARG A 33 -0.10 1.22 0.74
N ILE A 34 0.10 0.81 1.99
CA ILE A 34 -0.80 -0.07 2.72
C ILE A 34 -1.26 0.63 3.98
N TYR A 35 -2.57 0.74 4.12
CA TYR A 35 -3.19 1.18 5.35
C TYR A 35 -3.37 0.01 6.33
N PHE A 36 -2.91 0.22 7.56
CA PHE A 36 -3.01 -0.71 8.67
C PHE A 36 -4.01 -0.19 9.71
N SER A 37 -5.23 -0.72 9.71
CA SER A 37 -6.32 -0.23 10.57
C SER A 37 -6.04 -0.32 12.07
N HIS A 38 -5.25 -1.29 12.51
CA HIS A 38 -4.91 -1.47 13.93
C HIS A 38 -3.88 -0.44 14.44
N ARG A 39 -3.11 0.18 13.53
CA ARG A 39 -2.13 1.24 13.84
C ARG A 39 -2.57 2.62 13.34
N ASN A 40 -3.66 2.69 12.57
CA ASN A 40 -4.15 3.90 11.90
C ASN A 40 -3.04 4.62 11.11
N ASP A 41 -2.21 3.85 10.41
CA ASP A 41 -1.02 4.34 9.70
C ASP A 41 -0.91 3.74 8.30
N VAL A 42 -0.21 4.44 7.41
CA VAL A 42 0.05 4.03 6.02
C VAL A 42 1.55 3.81 5.84
N GLU A 43 1.95 2.59 5.52
CA GLU A 43 3.35 2.28 5.23
C GLU A 43 3.54 1.82 3.79
N LEU A 44 4.76 2.05 3.28
CA LEU A 44 5.19 1.53 2.00
C LEU A 44 5.79 0.13 2.14
N LYS A 45 5.25 -0.86 1.42
CA LYS A 45 5.72 -2.25 1.42
C LYS A 45 5.90 -2.77 0.00
N ARG A 46 6.97 -3.54 -0.22
CA ARG A 46 7.24 -4.21 -1.50
C ARG A 46 6.66 -5.61 -1.55
N ASP A 47 6.87 -6.36 -0.47
CA ASP A 47 6.50 -7.77 -0.40
C ASP A 47 5.10 -7.92 0.20
N VAL A 48 4.13 -8.13 -0.70
CA VAL A 48 2.71 -8.16 -0.37
C VAL A 48 2.03 -9.32 -1.08
N VAL A 49 1.11 -9.98 -0.40
CA VAL A 49 0.28 -11.05 -0.95
C VAL A 49 -1.13 -10.52 -1.12
N PHE A 50 -1.59 -10.48 -2.37
CA PHE A 50 -2.98 -10.19 -2.68
C PHE A 50 -3.81 -11.45 -2.38
N LEU A 51 -4.87 -11.26 -1.60
CA LEU A 51 -5.88 -12.29 -1.45
C LEU A 51 -7.04 -11.85 -2.33
N GLU A 52 -7.20 -12.50 -3.46
CA GLU A 52 -8.44 -12.43 -4.21
C GLU A 52 -9.50 -13.11 -3.34
N LYS A 53 -10.43 -12.33 -2.81
CA LYS A 53 -11.73 -12.87 -2.48
C LYS A 53 -12.64 -12.45 -3.60
N GLU A 54 -13.36 -13.41 -4.18
CA GLU A 54 -14.56 -13.13 -4.98
C GLU A 54 -15.53 -12.33 -4.08
N GLN A 55 -15.48 -11.01 -4.16
CA GLN A 55 -16.41 -10.13 -3.48
C GLN A 55 -16.89 -9.12 -4.49
N ASN A 56 -18.15 -9.30 -4.91
CA ASN A 56 -18.93 -8.35 -5.69
C ASN A 56 -18.62 -6.94 -5.21
N TYR A 57 -18.05 -6.12 -6.10
CA TYR A 57 -17.80 -4.71 -5.85
C TYR A 57 -19.15 -4.02 -5.65
N SER A 58 -19.64 -3.91 -4.42
CA SER A 58 -20.57 -2.82 -4.12
C SER A 58 -19.72 -1.56 -4.10
N GLU A 59 -20.06 -0.61 -4.96
CA GLU A 59 -19.35 0.63 -5.21
C GLU A 59 -19.12 1.41 -3.90
N ILE A 60 -17.94 1.25 -3.29
CA ILE A 60 -17.56 2.02 -2.11
C ILE A 60 -17.02 3.36 -2.64
N GLU A 61 -17.81 4.43 -2.51
CA GLU A 61 -17.34 5.79 -2.73
C GLU A 61 -16.29 6.15 -1.66
N VAL A 62 -15.01 5.98 -1.99
CA VAL A 62 -13.91 6.45 -1.14
C VAL A 62 -13.60 7.90 -1.50
N LYS A 63 -13.94 8.84 -0.61
CA LYS A 63 -13.55 10.25 -0.72
C LYS A 63 -12.07 10.40 -0.35
N PHE A 64 -11.20 10.51 -1.34
CA PHE A 64 -9.81 10.91 -1.14
C PHE A 64 -9.71 12.44 -1.23
N ASN A 65 -9.33 13.08 -0.13
CA ASN A 65 -8.92 14.49 -0.18
C ASN A 65 -7.45 14.53 -0.61
N TYR A 66 -7.19 14.89 -1.87
CA TYR A 66 -5.85 15.19 -2.34
C TYR A 66 -5.46 16.58 -1.83
N THR A 67 -4.37 16.68 -1.06
CA THR A 67 -3.65 17.94 -0.90
C THR A 67 -2.66 18.06 -2.04
N GLU A 68 -2.91 18.98 -2.96
CA GLU A 68 -1.95 19.36 -3.99
C GLU A 68 -0.84 20.19 -3.34
N GLU A 69 0.34 19.59 -3.16
CA GLU A 69 1.59 20.36 -3.14
C GLU A 69 2.37 20.01 -4.41
N ASN A 70 2.38 20.99 -5.31
CA ASN A 70 3.02 21.02 -6.62
C ASN A 70 4.53 20.71 -6.56
N ASN A 71 5.05 19.99 -7.55
CA ASN A 71 6.19 20.52 -8.29
C ASN A 71 6.29 20.01 -9.74
N ASP A 72 6.51 20.99 -10.59
CA ASP A 72 6.54 21.00 -12.04
C ASP A 72 7.88 20.51 -12.63
N LYS A 73 7.82 20.12 -13.92
CA LYS A 73 8.90 20.03 -14.92
C LYS A 73 9.85 18.84 -14.88
N SER A 74 9.65 17.89 -15.81
CA SER A 74 10.56 17.71 -16.96
C SER A 74 10.13 16.51 -17.80
N ASN A 75 9.55 16.74 -18.98
CA ASN A 75 9.54 15.76 -20.08
C ASN A 75 9.74 16.53 -21.39
N GLU A 76 10.97 17.00 -21.61
CA GLU A 76 11.51 17.16 -22.96
C GLU A 76 12.45 15.99 -23.18
N LEU A 77 12.04 15.02 -23.99
CA LEU A 77 12.94 14.19 -24.78
C LEU A 77 12.14 13.62 -25.95
N HIS A 78 12.03 14.44 -26.98
CA HIS A 78 11.92 13.99 -28.35
C HIS A 78 13.30 13.47 -28.77
N ASN A 79 13.35 12.27 -29.34
CA ASN A 79 14.30 11.85 -30.37
C ASN A 79 13.76 10.59 -31.04
#